data_AF-A0A951L390-F1
#
_entry.id   AF-A0A951L390-F1
#
_cell.length_a   1.000
_cell.length_b   1.000
_cell.length_c   1.000
_cell.angle_alpha   90.00
_cell.angle_beta   90.00
_cell.angle_gamma   90.00
#
_symmetry.space_group_name_H-M   'P 1'
#
loop_
_entity.id
_entity.type
_entity.pdbx_description
1 polymer ?
#
loop_
_entity_poly.entity_id
_entity_poly.type
_entity_poly.pdbx_seq_one_letter_code
_entity_poly.pdbx_strand_id
1 'polypeptide(L)'
;REGLIENSAAMGAYLRDRLRKQLADNPFVGDVRGAGLMVAVEFVVDKKRRRFFDPKTQSHRIVARQALEEGVQLRALPYGEINSFSPPLCITRNEIDEVVARFTRALDRAMPELRQLAA
;
A
#
# COMPACT_ATOMS: atom_id res chain seq x y z
N ARG A 1 22.16 22.28 -2.68
CA ARG A 1 20.72 21.96 -2.45
C ARG A 1 20.46 20.61 -3.09
N GLU A 2 19.79 19.70 -2.39
CA GLU A 2 19.67 18.27 -2.75
C GLU A 2 18.46 17.94 -3.66
N GLY A 3 17.65 18.93 -4.06
CA GLY A 3 16.52 18.71 -4.98
C GLY A 3 15.38 17.83 -4.44
N LEU A 4 15.18 17.79 -3.11
CA LEU A 4 14.25 16.86 -2.46
C LEU A 4 12.77 17.12 -2.78
N ILE A 5 12.41 18.35 -3.14
CA ILE A 5 11.03 18.70 -3.51
C ILE A 5 10.72 18.09 -4.88
N GLU A 6 11.62 18.28 -5.84
CA GLU A 6 11.54 17.74 -7.19
C GLU A 6 11.60 16.21 -7.16
N ASN A 7 12.47 15.63 -6.32
CA ASN A 7 12.53 14.19 -6.12
C ASN A 7 11.23 13.65 -5.53
N SER A 8 10.63 14.32 -4.54
CA SER A 8 9.34 13.93 -3.97
C SER A 8 8.23 13.89 -5.02
N ALA A 9 8.19 14.90 -5.92
CA ALA A 9 7.22 14.92 -7.01
C ALA A 9 7.43 13.75 -7.98
N ALA A 10 8.66 13.54 -8.44
CA ALA A 10 9.01 12.51 -9.42
C ALA A 10 8.86 11.09 -8.87
N MET A 11 9.44 10.82 -7.70
CA MET A 11 9.43 9.51 -7.06
C MET A 11 8.06 9.18 -6.46
N GLY A 12 7.32 10.19 -6.00
CA GLY A 12 5.93 10.02 -5.58
C GLY A 12 5.00 9.57 -6.70
N ALA A 13 5.09 10.22 -7.86
CA ALA A 13 4.35 9.79 -9.05
C ALA A 13 4.73 8.36 -9.44
N TYR A 14 6.04 8.06 -9.46
CA TYR A 14 6.53 6.74 -9.78
C TYR A 14 6.05 5.64 -8.82
N LEU A 15 6.15 5.86 -7.50
CA LEU A 15 5.66 4.93 -6.47
C LEU A 15 4.18 4.63 -6.66
N ARG A 16 3.36 5.68 -6.85
CA ARG A 16 1.91 5.52 -7.04
C ARG A 16 1.58 4.71 -8.30
N ASP A 17 2.26 4.97 -9.40
CA ASP A 17 2.03 4.25 -10.66
C ASP A 17 2.50 2.80 -10.59
N ARG A 18 3.63 2.54 -9.90
CA ARG A 18 4.12 1.19 -9.64
C ARG A 18 3.15 0.39 -8.77
N LEU A 19 2.65 0.97 -7.69
CA LEU A 19 1.63 0.34 -6.84
C LEU A 19 0.35 0.06 -7.63
N ARG A 20 -0.16 1.03 -8.40
CA ARG A 20 -1.35 0.83 -9.24
C ARG A 20 -1.19 -0.33 -10.22
N LYS A 21 -0.04 -0.38 -10.92
CA LYS A 21 0.24 -1.44 -11.88
C LYS A 21 0.35 -2.80 -11.20
N GLN A 22 1.11 -2.88 -10.11
CA GLN A 22 1.42 -4.16 -9.47
C GLN A 22 0.22 -4.75 -8.71
N LEU A 23 -0.71 -3.90 -8.26
CA LEU A 23 -1.85 -4.30 -7.43
C LEU A 23 -3.19 -4.33 -8.20
N ALA A 24 -3.16 -4.07 -9.51
CA ALA A 24 -4.37 -3.92 -10.34
C ALA A 24 -5.34 -5.10 -10.18
N ASP A 25 -4.81 -6.32 -10.23
CA ASP A 25 -5.58 -7.56 -10.19
C ASP A 25 -5.90 -8.05 -8.78
N ASN A 26 -5.36 -7.40 -7.73
CA ASN A 26 -5.63 -7.82 -6.36
C ASN A 26 -7.08 -7.48 -5.99
N PRO A 27 -7.96 -8.44 -5.67
CA PRO A 27 -9.39 -8.18 -5.49
C PRO A 27 -9.72 -7.29 -4.28
N PHE A 28 -8.81 -7.20 -3.31
CA PHE A 28 -9.02 -6.43 -2.08
C PHE A 28 -8.41 -5.04 -2.12
N VAL A 29 -7.72 -4.63 -3.18
CA VAL A 29 -7.19 -3.26 -3.32
C VAL A 29 -8.22 -2.37 -4.02
N GLY A 30 -8.90 -1.53 -3.26
CA GLY A 30 -9.97 -0.65 -3.76
C GLY A 30 -9.43 0.58 -4.48
N ASP A 31 -8.41 1.22 -3.90
CA ASP A 31 -7.84 2.44 -4.44
C ASP A 31 -6.35 2.59 -4.08
N VAL A 32 -5.62 3.25 -4.97
CA VAL A 32 -4.23 3.67 -4.77
C VAL A 32 -4.15 5.15 -5.11
N ARG A 33 -3.98 5.98 -4.07
CA ARG A 33 -4.06 7.45 -4.15
C ARG A 33 -2.95 8.13 -3.37
N GLY A 34 -2.77 9.42 -3.60
CA GLY A 34 -1.78 10.23 -2.89
C GLY A 34 -1.06 11.23 -3.77
N ALA A 35 -0.23 12.08 -3.15
CA ALA A 35 0.51 13.16 -3.79
C ALA A 35 1.94 13.22 -3.22
N GLY A 36 2.92 13.49 -4.10
CA GLY A 36 4.34 13.35 -3.75
C GLY A 36 4.62 11.97 -3.15
N LEU A 37 5.54 11.90 -2.20
CA LEU A 37 5.89 10.67 -1.48
C LEU A 37 4.92 10.31 -0.34
N MET A 38 3.69 10.81 -0.35
CA MET A 38 2.62 10.32 0.52
C MET A 38 1.60 9.57 -0.33
N VAL A 39 1.67 8.23 -0.30
CA VAL A 39 0.82 7.33 -1.10
C VAL A 39 0.09 6.36 -0.19
N ALA A 40 -1.15 6.05 -0.50
CA ALA A 40 -2.01 5.17 0.28
C ALA A 40 -2.58 4.05 -0.59
N VAL A 41 -2.67 2.85 0.01
CA VAL A 41 -3.38 1.70 -0.54
C VAL A 41 -4.55 1.39 0.38
N GLU A 42 -5.77 1.44 -0.16
CA GLU A 42 -7.00 1.20 0.58
C GLU A 42 -7.58 -0.17 0.26
N PHE A 43 -7.99 -0.88 1.30
CA PHE A 43 -8.52 -2.23 1.21
C PHE A 43 -10.05 -2.25 1.26
N VAL A 44 -10.64 -3.07 0.41
CA VAL A 44 -12.09 -3.27 0.27
C VAL A 44 -12.40 -4.74 0.15
N VAL A 45 -13.62 -5.13 0.50
CA VAL A 45 -14.14 -6.49 0.27
C VAL A 45 -14.66 -6.65 -1.16
N ASP A 46 -15.25 -5.59 -1.73
CA ASP A 46 -15.78 -5.58 -3.09
C ASP A 46 -15.53 -4.22 -3.76
N LYS A 47 -14.64 -4.19 -4.75
CA LYS A 47 -14.30 -2.98 -5.51
C LYS A 47 -15.50 -2.40 -6.26
N LYS A 48 -16.33 -3.25 -6.87
CA LYS A 48 -17.45 -2.82 -7.72
C LYS A 48 -18.54 -2.17 -6.89
N ARG A 49 -18.81 -2.72 -5.71
CA ARG A 49 -19.82 -2.20 -4.78
C ARG A 49 -19.27 -1.18 -3.80
N ARG A 50 -17.96 -0.91 -3.83
CA ARG A 50 -17.24 -0.08 -2.84
C ARG A 50 -17.57 -0.50 -1.40
N ARG A 51 -17.62 -1.82 -1.16
CA ARG A 51 -17.86 -2.38 0.18
C ARG A 51 -16.53 -2.53 0.89
N PHE A 52 -16.40 -1.89 2.04
CA PHE A 52 -15.20 -1.94 2.87
C PHE A 52 -15.21 -3.17 3.80
N PHE A 53 -14.03 -3.54 4.32
CA PHE A 53 -13.95 -4.48 5.44
C PHE A 53 -14.58 -3.85 6.69
N ASP A 54 -15.10 -4.69 7.60
CA ASP A 54 -15.49 -4.23 8.94
C ASP A 54 -14.23 -3.74 9.67
N PRO A 55 -14.20 -2.48 10.19
CA PRO A 55 -13.05 -1.94 10.92
C PRO A 55 -12.54 -2.81 12.08
N LYS A 56 -13.41 -3.66 12.66
CA LYS A 56 -13.02 -4.61 13.71
C LYS A 56 -12.09 -5.71 13.21
N THR A 57 -12.11 -6.01 11.91
CA THR A 57 -11.26 -7.03 11.29
C THR A 57 -9.82 -6.55 11.10
N GLN A 58 -9.61 -5.24 11.06
CA GLN A 58 -8.28 -4.62 10.96
C GLN A 58 -7.44 -5.19 9.80
N SER A 59 -8.05 -5.42 8.64
CA SER A 59 -7.41 -5.94 7.42
C SER A 59 -6.09 -5.24 7.07
N HIS A 60 -6.05 -3.91 7.19
CA HIS A 60 -4.85 -3.10 6.98
C HIS A 60 -3.70 -3.39 7.96
N ARG A 61 -3.98 -3.84 9.19
CA ARG A 61 -2.95 -4.25 10.15
C ARG A 61 -2.41 -5.64 9.83
N ILE A 62 -3.23 -6.52 9.29
CA ILE A 62 -2.79 -7.83 8.80
C ILE A 62 -1.79 -7.64 7.67
N VAL A 63 -2.13 -6.80 6.68
CA VAL A 63 -1.22 -6.49 5.58
C VAL A 63 0.04 -5.79 6.08
N ALA A 64 -0.07 -4.81 6.98
CA ALA A 64 1.09 -4.13 7.56
C ALA A 64 2.02 -5.08 8.32
N ARG A 65 1.47 -6.07 9.04
CA ARG A 65 2.25 -7.12 9.72
C ARG A 65 3.03 -7.95 8.70
N GLN A 66 2.38 -8.43 7.65
CA GLN A 66 3.07 -9.19 6.59
C GLN A 66 4.12 -8.34 5.87
N ALA A 67 3.86 -7.04 5.68
CA ALA A 67 4.81 -6.12 5.07
C ALA A 67 6.05 -5.94 5.95
N LEU A 68 5.88 -5.87 7.27
CA LEU A 68 6.98 -5.79 8.22
C LEU A 68 7.87 -7.04 8.18
N GLU A 69 7.29 -8.23 8.06
CA GLU A 69 8.03 -9.49 7.87
C GLU A 69 8.84 -9.52 6.56
N GLU A 70 8.38 -8.81 5.52
CA GLU A 70 9.11 -8.59 4.26
C GLU A 70 10.09 -7.40 4.32
N GLY A 71 10.24 -6.78 5.50
CA GLY A 71 11.15 -5.66 5.74
C GLY A 71 10.63 -4.29 5.29
N VAL A 72 9.31 -4.14 5.11
CA VAL A 72 8.66 -2.87 4.75
C VAL A 72 7.76 -2.40 5.89
N GLN A 73 8.21 -1.39 6.62
CA GLN A 73 7.41 -0.79 7.67
C GLN A 73 6.35 0.16 7.09
N LEU A 74 5.07 -0.19 7.27
CA LEU A 74 3.94 0.63 6.85
C LEU A 74 3.10 1.06 8.04
N ARG A 75 2.53 2.26 7.94
CA ARG A 75 1.52 2.70 8.91
C ARG A 75 0.15 2.23 8.46
N ALA A 76 -0.48 1.42 9.31
CA ALA A 76 -1.91 1.17 9.30
C ALA A 76 -2.64 2.40 9.85
N LEU A 77 -3.44 3.09 9.03
CA LEU A 77 -4.11 4.33 9.45
C LEU A 77 -5.31 4.04 10.38
N PRO A 78 -5.55 4.88 11.42
CA PRO A 78 -6.55 4.59 12.46
C PRO A 78 -8.01 4.70 12.02
N TYR A 79 -8.30 5.38 10.89
CA TYR A 79 -9.66 5.69 10.43
C TYR A 79 -9.93 5.16 9.03
N GLY A 80 -9.53 3.91 8.78
CA GLY A 80 -9.78 3.23 7.52
C GLY A 80 -8.86 2.06 7.32
N GLU A 81 -9.28 1.15 6.46
CA GLU A 81 -8.50 -0.03 6.09
C GLU A 81 -7.45 0.36 5.07
N ILE A 82 -6.44 1.12 5.52
CA ILE A 82 -5.47 1.80 4.67
C ILE A 82 -4.04 1.59 5.19
N ASN A 83 -3.13 1.25 4.28
CA ASN A 83 -1.69 1.37 4.52
C ASN A 83 -1.13 2.60 3.81
N SER A 84 -0.38 3.43 4.53
CA SER A 84 0.30 4.61 3.97
C SER A 84 1.81 4.38 3.81
N PHE A 85 2.31 4.75 2.64
CA PHE A 85 3.71 4.88 2.27
C PHE A 85 4.12 6.35 2.43
N SER A 86 5.13 6.59 3.25
CA SER A 86 5.72 7.92 3.49
C SER A 86 7.24 7.82 3.61
N PRO A 87 7.95 7.33 2.56
CA PRO A 87 9.40 7.13 2.63
C PRO A 87 10.17 8.45 2.74
N PRO A 88 11.47 8.39 3.09
CA PRO A 88 12.35 9.56 3.03
C PRO A 88 12.34 10.24 1.66
N LEU A 89 12.50 11.57 1.64
CA LEU A 89 12.45 12.36 0.40
C LEU A 89 13.60 12.07 -0.56
N CYS A 90 14.67 11.41 -0.09
CA CYS A 90 15.81 10.97 -0.87
C CYS A 90 15.63 9.56 -1.48
N ILE A 91 14.46 8.91 -1.31
CA ILE A 91 14.22 7.58 -1.86
C ILE A 91 14.47 7.56 -3.37
N THR A 92 15.07 6.47 -3.83
CA THR A 92 15.42 6.23 -5.23
C THR A 92 14.38 5.36 -5.93
N ARG A 93 14.45 5.34 -7.26
CA ARG A 93 13.63 4.47 -8.11
C ARG A 93 13.82 2.98 -7.77
N ASN A 94 15.06 2.56 -7.51
CA ASN A 94 15.37 1.17 -7.20
C ASN A 94 14.81 0.74 -5.83
N GLU A 95 14.90 1.62 -4.83
CA GLU A 95 14.30 1.35 -3.51
C GLU A 95 12.76 1.30 -3.61
N ILE A 96 12.13 2.14 -4.44
CA ILE A 96 10.70 2.04 -4.71
C ILE A 96 10.35 0.68 -5.32
N ASP A 97 11.12 0.22 -6.30
CA ASP A 97 10.89 -1.06 -6.95
C ASP A 97 10.98 -2.22 -5.96
N GLU A 98 11.97 -2.17 -5.07
CA GLU A 98 12.15 -3.13 -4.00
C GLU A 98 11.00 -3.11 -2.98
N VAL A 99 10.60 -1.92 -2.52
CA VAL A 99 9.48 -1.74 -1.58
C VAL A 99 8.18 -2.26 -2.18
N VAL A 100 7.89 -1.93 -3.44
CA VAL A 100 6.67 -2.39 -4.13
C VAL A 100 6.69 -3.91 -4.31
N ALA A 101 7.83 -4.50 -4.67
CA ALA A 101 7.96 -5.95 -4.81
C ALA A 101 7.75 -6.67 -3.47
N ARG A 102 8.39 -6.19 -2.39
CA ARG A 102 8.23 -6.70 -1.01
C ARG A 102 6.78 -6.58 -0.52
N PHE A 103 6.17 -5.41 -0.71
CA PHE A 103 4.78 -5.18 -0.34
C PHE A 103 3.80 -6.10 -1.10
N THR A 104 4.06 -6.35 -2.39
CA THR A 104 3.23 -7.26 -3.18
C THR A 104 3.27 -8.68 -2.63
N ARG A 105 4.46 -9.20 -2.31
CA ARG A 105 4.60 -10.51 -1.66
C ARG A 105 3.90 -10.55 -0.29
N ALA A 106 4.03 -9.49 0.50
CA ALA A 106 3.35 -9.37 1.78
C ALA A 106 1.83 -9.41 1.63
N LEU A 107 1.28 -8.71 0.64
CA LEU A 107 -0.14 -8.72 0.35
C LEU A 107 -0.61 -10.11 -0.11
N ASP A 108 0.16 -10.79 -0.95
CA ASP A 108 -0.12 -12.18 -1.36
C ASP A 108 -0.16 -13.13 -0.16
N ARG A 109 0.76 -12.97 0.81
CA ARG A 109 0.76 -13.73 2.07
C ARG A 109 -0.44 -13.40 2.96
N ALA A 110 -0.96 -12.18 2.91
CA ALA A 110 -2.16 -11.78 3.65
C ALA A 110 -3.46 -12.29 3.01
N MET A 111 -3.46 -12.65 1.72
CA MET A 111 -4.67 -13.01 0.97
C MET A 111 -5.54 -14.10 1.61
N PRO A 112 -5.01 -15.21 2.18
CA PRO A 112 -5.85 -16.22 2.81
C PRO A 112 -6.65 -15.67 3.99
N GLU A 113 -6.02 -14.87 4.85
CA GLU A 113 -6.66 -14.25 6.01
C GLU A 113 -7.69 -13.20 5.56
N LEU A 114 -7.36 -12.38 4.56
CA LEU A 114 -8.29 -11.41 3.98
C LEU A 114 -9.53 -12.08 3.36
N ARG A 115 -9.38 -13.25 2.71
CA ARG A 115 -10.52 -14.01 2.18
C ARG A 115 -11.43 -14.53 3.28
N GLN A 116 -10.87 -14.97 4.40
CA GLN A 116 -11.66 -15.41 5.55
C GLN A 116 -12.48 -14.27 6.16
N LEU A 117 -11.92 -13.05 6.21
CA LEU A 117 -12.60 -11.85 6.71
C LEU A 117 -13.65 -11.30 5.73
N ALA A 118 -13.53 -11.63 4.46
CA ALA A 118 -14.43 -11.19 3.38
C ALA A 118 -15.64 -12.11 3.15
N ALA A 119 -15.61 -13.33 3.74
CA ALA A 119 -16.67 -14.32 3.69
C ALA A 119 -17.81 -13.97 4.64
#